data_AF-A0ABD5N2K3-F1
#
_entry.id   AF-A0ABD5N2K3-F1
#
_cell.length_a   1.000
_cell.length_b   1.000
_cell.length_c   1.000
_cell.angle_alpha   90.00
_cell.angle_beta   90.00
_cell.angle_gamma   90.00
#
_symmetry.space_group_name_H-M   'P 1'
#
loop_
_entity.id
_entity.type
_entity.pdbx_description
1 polymer ?
#
loop_
_entity_poly.entity_id
_entity_poly.type
_entity_poly.pdbx_seq_one_letter_code
_entity_poly.pdbx_strand_id
1 'polypeptide(L)'
;MGRKPARELIKRILQSITDSPKSIHEIANDAESNWESVKEYLESLKEAGIVQENSIANKRVFSLVTCSVPKKNGNYFDLPIIEKDDRMIASLFSKIKEDWKQVTGKVPGKIQVQKSLLRINKLCKLDLPIGWYLFGAMCVKPYDPMLDYGYQPLGGEIETCVQEVVNEYSKEPTAYSLKIRQYQEEDKVLYQTKELILSLFTSSKFSKKYISEINKLLYTLINNLPVINDNDSRSLVNEFTGAVLQLINNIPEEEIQHAKQDVLQAFNEVWKLIALYGYSTDLKSYYEANYDASIILKHFNLEMNLQKLEVIEHLSNLDSLTPANVEPEDEAYQNLKKVLGKGKFLSADEQKQKDKELESMNKSELLGKFGLN
;
A
#
# COMPACT_ATOMS: atom_id res chain seq x y z
N MET A 1 26.52 11.62 -8.41
CA MET A 1 25.84 10.49 -9.08
C MET A 1 24.47 10.36 -8.46
N GLY A 2 23.39 10.45 -9.24
CA GLY A 2 22.03 10.40 -8.71
C GLY A 2 21.73 9.02 -8.11
N ARG A 3 21.13 9.00 -6.91
CA ARG A 3 20.62 7.77 -6.28
C ARG A 3 19.58 7.17 -7.23
N LYS A 4 19.82 5.95 -7.73
CA LYS A 4 18.83 5.23 -8.54
C LYS A 4 17.61 4.91 -7.64
N PRO A 5 16.36 5.00 -8.13
CA PRO A 5 15.17 4.69 -7.32
C PRO A 5 15.25 3.28 -6.74
N ALA A 6 14.85 3.09 -5.49
CA ALA A 6 14.94 1.82 -4.77
C ALA A 6 14.30 0.65 -5.56
N ARG A 7 13.13 0.88 -6.17
CA ARG A 7 12.46 -0.11 -7.02
C ARG A 7 13.26 -0.54 -8.24
N GLU A 8 14.00 0.36 -8.88
CA GLU A 8 14.82 -0.01 -10.04
C GLU A 8 15.97 -0.92 -9.61
N LEU A 9 16.61 -0.60 -8.49
CA LEU A 9 17.67 -1.41 -7.91
C LEU A 9 17.16 -2.79 -7.51
N ILE A 10 16.03 -2.88 -6.81
CA ILE A 10 15.46 -4.17 -6.41
C ILE A 10 15.04 -5.00 -7.63
N LYS A 11 14.46 -4.38 -8.66
CA LYS A 11 14.13 -5.07 -9.91
C LYS A 11 15.38 -5.65 -10.57
N ARG A 12 16.49 -4.91 -10.59
CA ARG A 12 17.78 -5.40 -11.11
C ARG A 12 18.37 -6.52 -10.25
N ILE A 13 18.26 -6.41 -8.92
CA ILE A 13 18.66 -7.48 -7.98
C ILE A 13 17.88 -8.76 -8.28
N LEU A 14 16.54 -8.68 -8.38
CA LEU A 14 15.68 -9.83 -8.68
C LEU A 14 15.97 -10.40 -10.07
N GLN A 15 16.17 -9.55 -11.08
CA GLN A 15 16.58 -9.99 -12.42
C GLN A 15 17.92 -10.73 -12.41
N SER A 16 18.91 -10.23 -11.66
CA SER A 16 20.23 -10.86 -11.53
C SER A 16 20.13 -12.30 -11.02
N ILE A 17 19.25 -12.57 -10.05
CA ILE A 17 19.05 -13.90 -9.44
C ILE A 17 17.93 -14.73 -10.06
N THR A 18 17.31 -14.27 -11.16
CA THR A 18 16.19 -14.97 -11.82
C THR A 18 16.66 -16.26 -12.50
N ASP A 19 17.78 -16.21 -13.19
CA ASP A 19 18.24 -17.33 -14.03
C ASP A 19 19.10 -18.34 -13.25
N SER A 20 19.83 -17.87 -12.24
CA SER A 20 20.70 -18.71 -11.42
C SER A 20 20.93 -18.11 -10.03
N PRO A 21 21.16 -18.93 -8.99
CA PRO A 21 21.63 -18.44 -7.69
C PRO A 21 22.95 -17.67 -7.84
N LYS A 22 23.06 -16.51 -7.19
CA LYS A 22 24.27 -15.66 -7.25
C LYS A 22 24.68 -15.16 -5.88
N SER A 23 25.96 -14.87 -5.70
CA SER A 23 26.49 -14.22 -4.51
C SER A 23 26.19 -12.72 -4.50
N ILE A 24 26.26 -12.08 -3.32
CA ILE A 24 26.00 -10.64 -3.18
C ILE A 24 26.90 -9.81 -4.10
N HIS A 25 28.17 -10.22 -4.29
CA HIS A 25 29.10 -9.51 -5.17
C HIS A 25 28.71 -9.58 -6.64
N GLU A 26 28.25 -10.75 -7.11
CA GLU A 26 27.76 -10.92 -8.48
C GLU A 26 26.48 -10.10 -8.70
N ILE A 27 25.58 -10.10 -7.71
CA ILE A 27 24.34 -9.31 -7.76
C ILE A 27 24.64 -7.82 -7.77
N ALA A 28 25.59 -7.35 -6.96
CA ALA A 28 25.97 -5.94 -6.92
C ALA A 28 26.57 -5.45 -8.24
N ASN A 29 27.40 -6.29 -8.87
CA ASN A 29 27.95 -6.01 -10.20
C ASN A 29 26.84 -5.95 -11.25
N ASP A 30 25.95 -6.94 -11.29
CA ASP A 30 24.85 -7.00 -12.26
C ASP A 30 23.83 -5.86 -12.09
N ALA A 31 23.56 -5.48 -10.84
CA ALA A 31 22.65 -4.39 -10.53
C ALA A 31 23.26 -3.00 -10.72
N GLU A 32 24.58 -2.93 -10.98
CA GLU A 32 25.37 -1.70 -11.05
C GLU A 32 25.15 -0.82 -9.81
N SER A 33 25.30 -1.41 -8.63
CA SER A 33 25.05 -0.75 -7.35
C SER A 33 26.10 -1.13 -6.31
N ASN A 34 26.13 -0.39 -5.21
CA ASN A 34 27.06 -0.66 -4.11
C ASN A 34 26.63 -1.93 -3.34
N TRP A 35 27.62 -2.58 -2.73
CA TRP A 35 27.42 -3.86 -2.05
C TRP A 35 26.53 -3.72 -0.81
N GLU A 36 26.68 -2.64 -0.06
CA GLU A 36 25.93 -2.37 1.17
C GLU A 36 24.42 -2.24 0.92
N SER A 37 24.02 -1.45 -0.08
CA SER A 37 22.64 -1.27 -0.50
C SER A 37 22.05 -2.57 -1.03
N VAL A 38 22.80 -3.32 -1.85
CA VAL A 38 22.34 -4.61 -2.37
C VAL A 38 22.15 -5.61 -1.23
N LYS A 39 23.05 -5.62 -0.24
CA LYS A 39 22.91 -6.45 0.96
C LYS A 39 21.66 -6.07 1.75
N GLU A 40 21.43 -4.79 2.01
CA GLU A 40 20.26 -4.31 2.74
C GLU A 40 18.97 -4.77 2.05
N TYR A 41 18.85 -4.55 0.73
CA TYR A 41 17.69 -5.02 -0.03
C TYR A 41 17.56 -6.54 -0.07
N LEU A 42 18.67 -7.29 -0.17
CA LEU A 42 18.62 -8.76 -0.16
C LEU A 42 18.17 -9.32 1.19
N GLU A 43 18.57 -8.72 2.31
CA GLU A 43 18.08 -9.13 3.64
C GLU A 43 16.58 -8.82 3.77
N SER A 44 16.12 -7.64 3.33
CA SER A 44 14.68 -7.32 3.30
C SER A 44 13.89 -8.28 2.40
N LEU A 45 14.43 -8.65 1.23
CA LEU A 45 13.81 -9.63 0.32
C LEU A 45 13.81 -11.06 0.90
N LYS A 46 14.78 -11.39 1.75
CA LYS A 46 14.85 -12.66 2.47
C LYS A 46 13.82 -12.72 3.59
N GLU A 47 13.73 -11.68 4.40
CA GLU A 47 12.70 -11.53 5.44
C GLU A 47 11.29 -11.58 4.84
N ALA A 48 11.12 -11.02 3.65
CA ALA A 48 9.90 -11.09 2.86
C ALA A 48 9.57 -12.49 2.28
N GLY A 49 10.49 -13.45 2.37
CA GLY A 49 10.32 -14.80 1.83
C GLY A 49 10.35 -14.89 0.30
N ILE A 50 10.90 -13.89 -0.38
CA ILE A 50 10.97 -13.81 -1.86
C ILE A 50 12.27 -14.44 -2.35
N VAL A 51 13.34 -14.21 -1.59
CA VAL A 51 14.67 -14.72 -1.85
C VAL A 51 15.03 -15.69 -0.74
N GLN A 52 15.58 -16.83 -1.11
CA GLN A 52 16.19 -17.75 -0.16
C GLN A 52 17.71 -17.61 -0.21
N GLU A 53 18.31 -17.70 0.96
CA GLU A 53 19.75 -17.76 1.12
C GLU A 53 20.17 -19.21 1.27
N ASN A 54 21.06 -19.66 0.38
CA ASN A 54 21.68 -20.97 0.45
C ASN A 54 23.19 -20.81 0.61
N SER A 55 23.81 -21.79 1.27
CA SER A 55 25.28 -21.89 1.30
C SER A 55 25.73 -22.89 0.25
N ILE A 56 26.39 -22.41 -0.81
CA ILE A 56 27.00 -23.26 -1.84
C ILE A 56 28.51 -23.05 -1.77
N ALA A 57 29.27 -24.12 -1.50
CA ALA A 57 30.73 -24.08 -1.43
C ALA A 57 31.29 -22.95 -0.53
N ASN A 58 30.73 -22.81 0.69
CA ASN A 58 31.07 -21.76 1.67
C ASN A 58 30.82 -20.32 1.21
N LYS A 59 30.04 -20.11 0.15
CA LYS A 59 29.58 -18.79 -0.29
C LYS A 59 28.09 -18.66 -0.01
N ARG A 60 27.71 -17.50 0.54
CA ARG A 60 26.30 -17.07 0.64
C ARG A 60 25.81 -16.76 -0.77
N VAL A 61 24.87 -17.55 -1.26
CA VAL A 61 24.21 -17.33 -2.56
C VAL A 61 22.72 -17.15 -2.35
N PHE A 62 22.15 -16.27 -3.16
CA PHE A 62 20.76 -15.87 -3.11
C PHE A 62 20.09 -16.39 -4.38
N SER A 63 18.94 -17.03 -4.22
CA SER A 63 18.09 -17.41 -5.34
C SER A 63 16.67 -16.99 -5.03
N LEU A 64 15.87 -16.76 -6.07
CA LEU A 64 14.42 -16.68 -5.86
C LEU A 64 13.95 -17.99 -5.20
N VAL A 65 13.01 -17.88 -4.27
CA VAL A 65 12.27 -19.05 -3.80
C VAL A 65 11.54 -19.60 -5.02
N THR A 66 11.97 -20.77 -5.52
CA THR A 66 11.37 -21.44 -6.69
C THR A 66 9.93 -21.81 -6.36
N CYS A 67 9.02 -20.87 -6.60
CA CYS A 67 7.61 -21.14 -6.64
C CYS A 67 7.28 -21.48 -8.08
N SER A 68 6.67 -22.64 -8.31
CA SER A 68 6.01 -22.97 -9.57
C SER A 68 4.77 -22.08 -9.74
N VAL A 69 4.97 -20.78 -9.86
CA VAL A 69 3.92 -19.85 -10.27
C VAL A 69 3.86 -19.97 -11.79
N PRO A 70 2.76 -20.48 -12.37
CA PRO A 70 2.62 -20.49 -13.82
C PRO A 70 2.83 -19.07 -14.37
N LYS A 71 3.61 -18.99 -15.46
CA LYS A 71 4.03 -17.74 -16.13
C LYS A 71 2.88 -16.74 -16.31
N LYS A 72 3.23 -15.45 -16.29
CA LYS A 72 2.40 -14.26 -16.56
C LYS A 72 1.17 -14.53 -17.43
N ASN A 73 0.01 -14.66 -16.81
CA ASN A 73 -1.28 -14.80 -17.49
C ASN A 73 -1.86 -13.46 -17.99
N GLY A 74 -1.10 -12.36 -17.86
CA GLY A 74 -1.57 -11.01 -18.19
C GLY A 74 -2.56 -10.43 -17.17
N ASN A 75 -2.79 -11.13 -16.05
CA ASN A 75 -3.65 -10.69 -14.95
C ASN A 75 -2.91 -9.72 -14.01
N TYR A 76 -3.66 -8.92 -13.25
CA TYR A 76 -3.05 -8.09 -12.21
C TYR A 76 -2.33 -8.96 -11.17
N PHE A 77 -1.11 -8.55 -10.81
CA PHE A 77 -0.23 -9.27 -9.89
C PHE A 77 0.07 -10.71 -10.33
N ASP A 78 -0.09 -11.02 -11.62
CA ASP A 78 0.04 -12.36 -12.18
C ASP A 78 -0.84 -13.41 -11.48
N LEU A 79 -1.93 -12.97 -10.84
CA LEU A 79 -2.81 -13.85 -10.08
C LEU A 79 -3.58 -14.81 -11.02
N PRO A 80 -3.71 -16.10 -10.65
CA PRO A 80 -4.46 -17.06 -11.45
C PRO A 80 -5.97 -16.86 -11.30
N ILE A 81 -6.73 -17.27 -12.32
CA ILE A 81 -8.20 -17.28 -12.33
C ILE A 81 -8.61 -18.65 -12.87
N ILE A 82 -9.60 -19.30 -12.24
CA ILE A 82 -10.04 -20.62 -12.70
C ILE A 82 -10.70 -20.47 -14.08
N GLU A 83 -10.58 -21.49 -14.93
CA GLU A 83 -11.02 -21.42 -16.32
C GLU A 83 -12.52 -21.06 -16.47
N LYS A 84 -13.37 -21.54 -15.55
CA LYS A 84 -14.80 -21.19 -15.51
C LYS A 84 -15.00 -19.68 -15.38
N ASP A 85 -14.33 -19.06 -14.42
CA ASP A 85 -14.48 -17.63 -14.14
C ASP A 85 -13.77 -16.78 -15.20
N ASP A 86 -12.65 -17.26 -15.75
CA ASP A 86 -11.96 -16.59 -16.83
C ASP A 86 -12.85 -16.46 -18.09
N ARG A 87 -13.60 -17.52 -18.43
CA ARG A 87 -14.60 -17.53 -19.50
C ARG A 87 -15.81 -16.64 -19.17
N MET A 88 -16.28 -16.67 -17.94
CA MET A 88 -17.37 -15.80 -17.47
C MET A 88 -17.00 -14.33 -17.59
N ILE A 89 -15.81 -13.94 -17.11
CA ILE A 89 -15.29 -12.58 -17.19
C ILE A 89 -15.13 -12.15 -18.66
N ALA A 90 -14.58 -13.00 -19.52
CA ALA A 90 -14.45 -12.70 -20.95
C ALA A 90 -15.82 -12.46 -21.61
N SER A 91 -16.81 -13.30 -21.30
CA SER A 91 -18.17 -13.15 -21.83
C SER A 91 -18.84 -11.88 -21.34
N LEU A 92 -18.67 -11.53 -20.05
CA LEU A 92 -19.14 -10.27 -19.49
C LEU A 92 -18.45 -9.06 -20.11
N PHE A 93 -17.13 -9.11 -20.33
CA PHE A 93 -16.40 -8.03 -21.03
C PHE A 93 -16.91 -7.84 -22.45
N SER A 94 -17.15 -8.94 -23.19
CA SER A 94 -17.73 -8.87 -24.53
C SER A 94 -19.12 -8.23 -24.49
N LYS A 95 -19.99 -8.69 -23.59
CA LYS A 95 -21.38 -8.23 -23.51
C LYS A 95 -21.49 -6.77 -23.07
N ILE A 96 -20.74 -6.37 -22.03
CA ILE A 96 -20.65 -4.97 -21.59
C ILE A 96 -20.13 -4.09 -22.75
N LYS A 97 -19.08 -4.51 -23.46
CA LYS A 97 -18.52 -3.77 -24.61
C LYS A 97 -19.57 -3.58 -25.72
N GLU A 98 -20.30 -4.64 -26.04
CA GLU A 98 -21.35 -4.64 -27.05
C GLU A 98 -22.49 -3.69 -26.66
N ASP A 99 -23.12 -3.90 -25.52
CA ASP A 99 -24.30 -3.13 -25.08
C ASP A 99 -23.93 -1.65 -24.87
N TRP A 100 -22.73 -1.37 -24.34
CA TRP A 100 -22.27 -0.01 -24.13
C TRP A 100 -22.10 0.73 -25.46
N LYS A 101 -21.55 0.05 -26.47
CA LYS A 101 -21.40 0.59 -27.83
C LYS A 101 -22.77 0.80 -28.49
N GLN A 102 -23.74 -0.09 -28.26
CA GLN A 102 -25.10 0.08 -28.77
C GLN A 102 -25.78 1.33 -28.16
N VAL A 103 -25.62 1.56 -26.85
CA VAL A 103 -26.26 2.69 -26.15
C VAL A 103 -25.57 4.03 -26.45
N THR A 104 -24.23 4.05 -26.50
CA THR A 104 -23.46 5.32 -26.56
C THR A 104 -22.81 5.61 -27.91
N GLY A 105 -22.77 4.63 -28.81
CA GLY A 105 -22.01 4.68 -30.07
C GLY A 105 -20.50 4.58 -29.89
N LYS A 106 -19.99 4.39 -28.66
CA LYS A 106 -18.56 4.40 -28.33
C LYS A 106 -18.14 3.12 -27.60
N VAL A 107 -16.90 2.69 -27.82
CA VAL A 107 -16.31 1.58 -27.05
C VAL A 107 -16.00 2.08 -25.63
N PRO A 108 -16.43 1.36 -24.57
CA PRO A 108 -16.13 1.77 -23.21
C PRO A 108 -14.64 1.65 -22.89
N GLY A 109 -14.15 2.55 -22.04
CA GLY A 109 -12.81 2.48 -21.47
C GLY A 109 -12.71 1.48 -20.31
N LYS A 110 -11.47 1.25 -19.85
CA LYS A 110 -11.16 0.30 -18.77
C LYS A 110 -11.96 0.53 -17.49
N ILE A 111 -12.07 1.78 -17.06
CA ILE A 111 -12.80 2.12 -15.83
C ILE A 111 -14.28 1.76 -15.97
N GLN A 112 -14.93 2.19 -17.06
CA GLN A 112 -16.35 1.92 -17.30
C GLN A 112 -16.69 0.43 -17.21
N VAL A 113 -15.93 -0.41 -17.93
CA VAL A 113 -16.14 -1.86 -17.89
C VAL A 113 -15.91 -2.46 -16.51
N GLN A 114 -14.84 -2.07 -15.81
CA GLN A 114 -14.54 -2.60 -14.48
C GLN A 114 -15.60 -2.22 -13.44
N LYS A 115 -16.15 -1.00 -13.52
CA LYS A 115 -17.23 -0.55 -12.62
C LYS A 115 -18.54 -1.25 -12.91
N SER A 116 -18.92 -1.39 -14.19
CA SER A 116 -20.09 -2.19 -14.58
C SER A 116 -19.94 -3.64 -14.16
N LEU A 117 -18.77 -4.25 -14.37
CA LEU A 117 -18.50 -5.64 -13.98
C LEU A 117 -18.67 -5.84 -12.46
N LEU A 118 -18.18 -4.94 -11.61
CA LEU A 118 -18.44 -5.04 -10.16
C LEU A 118 -19.94 -5.09 -9.89
N ARG A 119 -20.69 -4.15 -10.47
CA ARG A 119 -22.13 -4.00 -10.21
C ARG A 119 -22.88 -5.27 -10.61
N ILE A 120 -22.58 -5.80 -11.80
CA ILE A 120 -23.14 -7.07 -12.29
C ILE A 120 -22.74 -8.23 -11.38
N ASN A 121 -21.46 -8.33 -11.00
CA ASN A 121 -20.96 -9.38 -10.10
C ASN A 121 -21.75 -9.42 -8.77
N LYS A 122 -22.10 -8.25 -8.23
CA LYS A 122 -22.88 -8.13 -6.98
C LYS A 122 -24.36 -8.45 -7.17
N LEU A 123 -25.00 -7.86 -8.19
CA LEU A 123 -26.43 -8.07 -8.45
C LEU A 123 -26.73 -9.53 -8.80
N CYS A 124 -25.85 -10.16 -9.58
CA CYS A 124 -26.00 -11.56 -10.01
C CYS A 124 -25.29 -12.57 -9.10
N LYS A 125 -24.60 -12.14 -8.03
CA LYS A 125 -23.86 -13.00 -7.08
C LYS A 125 -22.93 -14.01 -7.78
N LEU A 126 -22.06 -13.50 -8.67
CA LEU A 126 -21.20 -14.35 -9.51
C LEU A 126 -19.90 -14.79 -8.84
N ASP A 127 -19.57 -14.21 -7.68
CA ASP A 127 -18.36 -14.50 -6.89
C ASP A 127 -17.04 -14.43 -7.68
N LEU A 128 -16.97 -13.53 -8.67
CA LEU A 128 -15.77 -13.31 -9.47
C LEU A 128 -14.64 -12.65 -8.64
N PRO A 129 -13.36 -12.88 -8.99
CA PRO A 129 -12.22 -12.32 -8.27
C PRO A 129 -12.10 -10.81 -8.50
N ILE A 130 -12.83 -10.05 -7.68
CA ILE A 130 -12.89 -8.59 -7.69
C ILE A 130 -12.54 -8.08 -6.30
N GLY A 131 -11.63 -7.11 -6.23
CA GLY A 131 -11.23 -6.46 -4.98
C GLY A 131 -11.05 -4.96 -5.15
N TRP A 132 -10.98 -4.23 -4.04
CA TRP A 132 -10.75 -2.79 -4.00
C TRP A 132 -9.26 -2.45 -4.08
N TYR A 133 -8.85 -1.75 -5.14
CA TYR A 133 -7.49 -1.27 -5.35
C TYR A 133 -7.48 0.22 -5.71
N LEU A 134 -6.35 0.79 -6.14
CA LEU A 134 -6.05 2.24 -6.28
C LEU A 134 -7.21 3.18 -6.69
N PHE A 135 -8.06 2.75 -7.63
CA PHE A 135 -9.16 3.54 -8.21
C PHE A 135 -10.54 2.90 -8.00
N GLY A 136 -10.67 2.09 -6.94
CA GLY A 136 -11.89 1.39 -6.56
C GLY A 136 -11.85 -0.10 -6.89
N ALA A 137 -13.01 -0.74 -6.93
CA ALA A 137 -13.07 -2.15 -7.23
C ALA A 137 -12.64 -2.46 -8.67
N MET A 138 -11.91 -3.57 -8.82
CA MET A 138 -11.43 -4.08 -10.10
C MET A 138 -11.26 -5.61 -10.07
N CYS A 139 -11.55 -6.22 -11.21
CA CYS A 139 -11.31 -7.63 -11.44
C CYS A 139 -9.81 -7.90 -11.63
N VAL A 140 -9.36 -9.09 -11.20
CA VAL A 140 -8.00 -9.59 -11.42
C VAL A 140 -7.64 -9.61 -12.91
N LYS A 141 -8.60 -9.91 -13.79
CA LYS A 141 -8.40 -9.84 -15.24
C LYS A 141 -8.53 -8.40 -15.75
N PRO A 142 -7.49 -7.82 -16.36
CA PRO A 142 -7.59 -6.49 -16.95
C PRO A 142 -8.49 -6.51 -18.19
N TYR A 143 -9.20 -5.39 -18.38
CA TYR A 143 -9.91 -5.12 -19.62
C TYR A 143 -9.01 -4.32 -20.58
N ASP A 144 -9.08 -4.66 -21.85
CA ASP A 144 -8.44 -3.99 -22.98
C ASP A 144 -9.51 -3.71 -24.06
N PRO A 145 -9.80 -2.43 -24.34
CA PRO A 145 -10.77 -2.05 -25.38
C PRO A 145 -10.45 -2.60 -26.77
N MET A 146 -9.18 -2.87 -27.05
CA MET A 146 -8.70 -3.32 -28.36
C MET A 146 -8.81 -4.82 -28.57
N LEU A 147 -9.00 -5.59 -27.49
CA LEU A 147 -9.18 -7.04 -27.60
C LEU A 147 -10.65 -7.36 -27.86
N ASP A 148 -10.86 -8.40 -28.68
CA ASP A 148 -12.15 -9.04 -28.83
C ASP A 148 -12.19 -10.26 -27.92
N TYR A 149 -13.13 -10.23 -26.98
CA TYR A 149 -13.29 -11.25 -25.97
C TYR A 149 -14.18 -12.36 -26.51
N GLY A 150 -13.79 -13.61 -26.28
CA GLY A 150 -14.65 -14.75 -26.57
C GLY A 150 -15.95 -14.64 -25.76
N TYR A 151 -17.08 -14.70 -26.44
CA TYR A 151 -18.40 -14.66 -25.81
C TYR A 151 -19.02 -16.06 -25.79
N GLN A 152 -19.46 -16.46 -24.61
CA GLN A 152 -20.35 -17.58 -24.38
C GLN A 152 -21.68 -17.04 -23.85
N PRO A 153 -22.84 -17.57 -24.31
CA PRO A 153 -24.13 -17.11 -23.84
C PRO A 153 -24.21 -17.06 -22.33
N LEU A 154 -24.57 -15.89 -21.81
CA LEU A 154 -24.81 -15.69 -20.38
C LEU A 154 -26.27 -16.09 -20.12
N GLY A 155 -26.59 -16.65 -18.96
CA GLY A 155 -27.99 -16.93 -18.62
C GLY A 155 -28.84 -15.66 -18.75
N GLY A 156 -30.11 -15.77 -19.18
CA GLY A 156 -30.94 -14.60 -19.52
C GLY A 156 -31.08 -13.56 -18.40
N GLU A 157 -31.03 -13.98 -17.14
CA GLU A 157 -31.00 -13.08 -15.97
C GLU A 157 -29.73 -12.22 -15.93
N ILE A 158 -28.57 -12.81 -16.22
CA ILE A 158 -27.28 -12.10 -16.24
C ILE A 158 -27.26 -11.12 -17.41
N GLU A 159 -27.75 -11.51 -18.59
CA GLU A 159 -27.80 -10.62 -19.76
C GLU A 159 -28.69 -9.41 -19.53
N THR A 160 -29.87 -9.64 -18.93
CA THR A 160 -30.77 -8.55 -18.55
C THR A 160 -30.09 -7.61 -17.56
N CYS A 161 -29.40 -8.17 -16.55
CA CYS A 161 -28.64 -7.37 -15.59
C CYS A 161 -27.52 -6.56 -16.26
N VAL A 162 -26.80 -7.14 -17.23
CA VAL A 162 -25.76 -6.41 -17.99
C VAL A 162 -26.37 -5.21 -18.71
N GLN A 163 -27.48 -5.42 -19.42
CA GLN A 163 -28.18 -4.35 -20.14
C GLN A 163 -28.63 -3.23 -19.21
N GLU A 164 -29.25 -3.57 -18.08
CA GLU A 164 -29.70 -2.60 -17.08
C GLU A 164 -28.54 -1.77 -16.52
N VAL A 165 -27.47 -2.43 -16.09
CA VAL A 165 -26.28 -1.77 -15.53
C VAL A 165 -25.61 -0.89 -16.57
N VAL A 166 -25.48 -1.34 -17.83
CA VAL A 166 -24.90 -0.55 -18.91
C VAL A 166 -25.77 0.67 -19.23
N ASN A 167 -27.09 0.51 -19.34
CA ASN A 167 -28.03 1.61 -19.57
C ASN A 167 -27.98 2.65 -18.45
N GLU A 168 -27.77 2.22 -17.21
CA GLU A 168 -27.65 3.10 -16.07
C GLU A 168 -26.29 3.82 -16.04
N TYR A 169 -25.19 3.07 -16.08
CA TYR A 169 -23.83 3.59 -15.89
C TYR A 169 -23.33 4.39 -17.10
N SER A 170 -23.87 4.16 -18.30
CA SER A 170 -23.54 4.95 -19.49
C SER A 170 -24.06 6.39 -19.46
N LYS A 171 -25.00 6.71 -18.54
CA LYS A 171 -25.49 8.07 -18.31
C LYS A 171 -24.48 8.96 -17.59
N GLU A 172 -23.47 8.36 -16.94
CA GLU A 172 -22.41 9.10 -16.27
C GLU A 172 -21.54 9.84 -17.29
N PRO A 173 -21.34 11.16 -17.15
CA PRO A 173 -20.63 11.96 -18.16
C PRO A 173 -19.15 11.62 -18.24
N THR A 174 -18.56 11.09 -17.16
CA THR A 174 -17.12 10.80 -17.10
C THR A 174 -16.82 9.52 -16.34
N ALA A 175 -15.66 8.91 -16.62
CA ALA A 175 -15.16 7.79 -15.83
C ALA A 175 -14.92 8.16 -14.35
N TYR A 176 -14.63 9.44 -14.07
CA TYR A 176 -14.46 9.94 -12.71
C TYR A 176 -15.79 9.99 -11.94
N SER A 177 -16.87 10.48 -12.56
CA SER A 177 -18.19 10.50 -11.91
C SER A 177 -18.68 9.08 -11.60
N LEU A 178 -18.47 8.15 -12.53
CA LEU A 178 -18.75 6.73 -12.32
C LEU A 178 -17.93 6.13 -11.16
N LYS A 179 -16.66 6.51 -11.03
CA LYS A 179 -15.80 6.11 -9.91
C LYS A 179 -16.37 6.61 -8.57
N ILE A 180 -16.72 7.89 -8.47
CA ILE A 180 -17.29 8.48 -7.24
C ILE A 180 -18.62 7.83 -6.89
N ARG A 181 -19.47 7.59 -7.89
CA ARG A 181 -20.73 6.89 -7.73
C ARG A 181 -20.54 5.49 -7.15
N GLN A 182 -19.58 4.71 -7.67
CA GLN A 182 -19.25 3.39 -7.09
C GLN A 182 -18.86 3.52 -5.61
N TYR A 183 -18.10 4.54 -5.22
CA TYR A 183 -17.71 4.71 -3.81
C TYR A 183 -18.89 4.98 -2.89
N GLN A 184 -19.94 5.64 -3.41
CA GLN A 184 -21.17 5.95 -2.68
C GLN A 184 -22.09 4.74 -2.60
N GLU A 185 -22.34 4.06 -3.73
CA GLU A 185 -23.19 2.87 -3.79
C GLU A 185 -22.67 1.73 -2.91
N GLU A 186 -21.35 1.67 -2.72
CA GLU A 186 -20.65 0.60 -2.00
C GLU A 186 -20.21 1.00 -0.59
N ASP A 187 -20.63 2.17 -0.12
CA ASP A 187 -20.31 2.75 1.19
C ASP A 187 -18.82 2.69 1.54
N LYS A 188 -17.96 3.02 0.57
CA LYS A 188 -16.49 2.94 0.73
C LYS A 188 -15.92 4.24 1.27
N VAL A 189 -16.16 4.48 2.55
CA VAL A 189 -15.67 5.65 3.31
C VAL A 189 -14.16 5.88 3.14
N LEU A 190 -13.34 4.82 3.14
CA LEU A 190 -11.88 4.91 2.92
C LEU A 190 -11.54 5.59 1.58
N TYR A 191 -12.22 5.19 0.51
CA TYR A 191 -11.99 5.71 -0.84
C TYR A 191 -12.53 7.12 -1.01
N GLN A 192 -13.68 7.43 -0.41
CA GLN A 192 -14.21 8.79 -0.37
C GLN A 192 -13.26 9.74 0.38
N THR A 193 -12.75 9.31 1.53
CA THR A 193 -11.77 10.06 2.34
C THR A 193 -10.50 10.33 1.55
N LYS A 194 -9.99 9.34 0.81
CA LYS A 194 -8.83 9.50 -0.08
C LYS A 194 -9.06 10.59 -1.14
N GLU A 195 -10.23 10.65 -1.78
CA GLU A 195 -10.51 11.70 -2.77
C GLU A 195 -10.60 13.09 -2.14
N LEU A 196 -11.12 13.21 -0.91
CA LEU A 196 -11.13 14.47 -0.15
C LEU A 196 -9.70 14.92 0.18
N ILE A 197 -8.85 14.02 0.68
CA ILE A 197 -7.42 14.32 0.95
C ILE A 197 -6.72 14.79 -0.33
N LEU A 198 -6.89 14.08 -1.45
CA LEU A 198 -6.31 14.48 -2.73
C LEU A 198 -6.81 15.86 -3.17
N SER A 199 -8.09 16.16 -3.00
CA SER A 199 -8.64 17.47 -3.35
C SER A 199 -8.00 18.60 -2.53
N LEU A 200 -7.67 18.36 -1.26
CA LEU A 200 -6.97 19.32 -0.42
C LEU A 200 -5.50 19.48 -0.82
N PHE A 201 -4.79 18.37 -1.03
CA PHE A 201 -3.36 18.39 -1.39
C PHE A 201 -3.10 18.92 -2.80
N THR A 202 -4.08 18.82 -3.69
CA THR A 202 -4.00 19.39 -5.06
C THR A 202 -4.53 20.83 -5.13
N SER A 203 -5.21 21.30 -4.09
CA SER A 203 -5.77 22.65 -4.05
C SER A 203 -4.68 23.72 -4.15
N SER A 204 -4.97 24.79 -4.89
CA SER A 204 -4.15 26.00 -4.88
C SER A 204 -4.20 26.72 -3.52
N LYS A 205 -5.18 26.38 -2.67
CA LYS A 205 -5.39 26.99 -1.35
C LYS A 205 -4.79 26.17 -0.20
N PHE A 206 -3.98 25.14 -0.48
CA PHE A 206 -3.35 24.34 0.58
C PHE A 206 -2.55 25.24 1.56
N SER A 207 -2.84 25.15 2.86
CA SER A 207 -2.49 26.21 3.81
C SER A 207 -2.66 25.71 5.26
N LYS A 208 -1.98 26.31 6.25
CA LYS A 208 -2.20 25.94 7.68
C LYS A 208 -3.63 26.10 8.13
N LYS A 209 -4.42 26.96 7.49
CA LYS A 209 -5.85 27.14 7.80
C LYS A 209 -6.64 25.82 7.74
N TYR A 210 -6.22 24.89 6.90
CA TYR A 210 -6.89 23.60 6.70
C TYR A 210 -6.36 22.50 7.62
N ILE A 211 -5.44 22.80 8.55
CA ILE A 211 -4.79 21.77 9.38
C ILE A 211 -5.79 20.92 10.18
N SER A 212 -6.84 21.53 10.71
CA SER A 212 -7.89 20.79 11.45
C SER A 212 -8.65 19.81 10.53
N GLU A 213 -8.92 20.22 9.30
CA GLU A 213 -9.60 19.39 8.30
C GLU A 213 -8.69 18.26 7.81
N ILE A 214 -7.41 18.57 7.53
CA ILE A 214 -6.39 17.58 7.18
C ILE A 214 -6.26 16.54 8.29
N ASN A 215 -6.14 16.99 9.54
CA ASN A 215 -6.03 16.12 10.70
C ASN A 215 -7.26 15.18 10.81
N LYS A 216 -8.46 15.74 10.70
CA LYS A 216 -9.71 14.95 10.70
C LYS A 216 -9.72 13.90 9.58
N LEU A 217 -9.32 14.27 8.36
CA LEU A 217 -9.32 13.35 7.22
C LEU A 217 -8.26 12.26 7.35
N LEU A 218 -7.06 12.58 7.84
CA LEU A 218 -6.00 11.60 8.07
C LEU A 218 -6.40 10.59 9.16
N TYR A 219 -7.00 11.03 10.27
CA TYR A 219 -7.53 10.09 11.25
C TYR A 219 -8.72 9.29 10.72
N THR A 220 -9.57 9.89 9.88
CA THR A 220 -10.66 9.16 9.20
C THR A 220 -10.09 8.07 8.30
N LEU A 221 -8.98 8.36 7.59
CA LEU A 221 -8.26 7.38 6.77
C LEU A 221 -7.77 6.21 7.63
N ILE A 222 -7.07 6.50 8.74
CA ILE A 222 -6.55 5.49 9.68
C ILE A 222 -7.68 4.59 10.22
N ASN A 223 -8.79 5.19 10.64
CA ASN A 223 -9.92 4.47 11.22
C ASN A 223 -10.64 3.55 10.24
N ASN A 224 -10.47 3.78 8.93
CA ASN A 224 -11.11 3.00 7.87
C ASN A 224 -10.10 2.13 7.09
N LEU A 225 -8.89 1.93 7.62
CA LEU A 225 -7.89 1.08 6.95
C LEU A 225 -8.39 -0.36 6.78
N PRO A 226 -8.00 -1.03 5.70
CA PRO A 226 -8.18 -2.47 5.59
C PRO A 226 -7.36 -3.19 6.66
N VAL A 227 -7.59 -4.50 6.81
CA VAL A 227 -6.80 -5.32 7.73
C VAL A 227 -5.35 -5.39 7.25
N ILE A 228 -4.47 -4.66 7.92
CA ILE A 228 -3.02 -4.71 7.72
C ILE A 228 -2.43 -5.60 8.81
N ASN A 229 -2.07 -6.84 8.47
CA ASN A 229 -1.53 -7.82 9.44
C ASN A 229 -0.06 -7.57 9.82
N ASP A 230 0.61 -6.69 9.08
CA ASP A 230 2.01 -6.36 9.23
C ASP A 230 2.17 -5.07 10.05
N ASN A 231 2.87 -5.16 11.18
CA ASN A 231 3.06 -4.01 12.07
C ASN A 231 3.88 -2.90 11.41
N ASP A 232 4.87 -3.25 10.59
CA ASP A 232 5.73 -2.27 9.92
C ASP A 232 4.91 -1.39 8.97
N SER A 233 4.08 -2.01 8.11
CA SER A 233 3.19 -1.29 7.19
C SER A 233 2.20 -0.40 7.92
N ARG A 234 1.69 -0.87 9.07
CA ARG A 234 0.81 -0.04 9.92
C ARG A 234 1.56 1.14 10.52
N SER A 235 2.82 0.94 10.94
CA SER A 235 3.69 2.01 11.44
C SER A 235 3.91 3.07 10.36
N LEU A 236 4.24 2.66 9.13
CA LEU A 236 4.46 3.57 8.00
C LEU A 236 3.25 4.48 7.70
N VAL A 237 2.02 3.93 7.78
CA VAL A 237 0.80 4.74 7.57
C VAL A 237 0.61 5.76 8.71
N ASN A 238 0.94 5.39 9.94
CA ASN A 238 0.87 6.28 11.10
C ASN A 238 1.97 7.35 11.07
N GLU A 239 3.19 6.95 10.71
CA GLU A 239 4.35 7.83 10.53
C GLU A 239 4.08 8.89 9.46
N PHE A 240 3.48 8.51 8.33
CA PHE A 240 3.00 9.47 7.34
C PHE A 240 2.09 10.54 7.93
N THR A 241 1.09 10.12 8.72
CA THR A 241 0.16 11.05 9.35
C THR A 241 0.87 11.98 10.32
N GLY A 242 1.80 11.45 11.12
CA GLY A 242 2.64 12.24 12.02
C GLY A 242 3.52 13.24 11.27
N ALA A 243 4.23 12.80 10.24
CA ALA A 243 5.15 13.61 9.43
C ALA A 243 4.40 14.77 8.76
N VAL A 244 3.25 14.51 8.13
CA VAL A 244 2.45 15.57 7.50
C VAL A 244 1.99 16.62 8.52
N LEU A 245 1.51 16.18 9.69
CA LEU A 245 1.05 17.11 10.73
C LEU A 245 2.20 17.91 11.34
N GLN A 246 3.35 17.28 11.59
CA GLN A 246 4.54 17.97 12.08
C GLN A 246 5.05 18.99 11.06
N LEU A 247 5.18 18.58 9.80
CA LEU A 247 5.62 19.43 8.71
C LEU A 247 4.75 20.68 8.60
N ILE A 248 3.42 20.52 8.47
CA ILE A 248 2.48 21.66 8.32
C ILE A 248 2.52 22.58 9.55
N ASN A 249 2.69 22.04 10.75
CA ASN A 249 2.77 22.86 11.96
C ASN A 249 4.07 23.68 12.01
N ASN A 250 5.19 23.08 11.63
CA ASN A 250 6.52 23.61 11.90
C ASN A 250 7.09 24.50 10.78
N ILE A 251 6.72 24.29 9.51
CA ILE A 251 7.22 25.13 8.41
C ILE A 251 6.48 26.48 8.32
N PRO A 252 7.11 27.58 7.91
CA PRO A 252 6.43 28.85 7.63
C PRO A 252 5.30 28.69 6.58
N GLU A 253 4.24 29.50 6.66
CA GLU A 253 3.10 29.43 5.70
C GLU A 253 3.56 29.57 4.25
N GLU A 254 4.56 30.41 4.00
CA GLU A 254 5.12 30.67 2.67
C GLU A 254 5.80 29.42 2.06
N GLU A 255 6.31 28.52 2.89
CA GLU A 255 7.02 27.30 2.47
C GLU A 255 6.09 26.10 2.26
N ILE A 256 4.85 26.15 2.76
CA ILE A 256 3.87 25.05 2.66
C ILE A 256 3.57 24.68 1.21
N GLN A 257 3.51 25.66 0.32
CA GLN A 257 3.27 25.40 -1.09
C GLN A 257 4.41 24.63 -1.75
N HIS A 258 5.65 24.82 -1.28
CA HIS A 258 6.81 24.08 -1.77
C HIS A 258 6.78 22.63 -1.31
N ALA A 259 6.44 22.38 -0.04
CA ALA A 259 6.33 21.03 0.52
C ALA A 259 5.10 20.24 0.02
N LYS A 260 4.12 20.91 -0.60
CA LYS A 260 2.86 20.30 -1.05
C LYS A 260 3.08 19.13 -2.02
N GLN A 261 4.04 19.26 -2.92
CA GLN A 261 4.30 18.22 -3.91
C GLN A 261 4.86 16.96 -3.25
N ASP A 262 5.77 17.10 -2.28
CA ASP A 262 6.34 15.98 -1.53
C ASP A 262 5.26 15.30 -0.68
N VAL A 263 4.38 16.07 -0.03
CA VAL A 263 3.25 15.53 0.75
C VAL A 263 2.31 14.73 -0.16
N LEU A 264 2.00 15.24 -1.35
CA LEU A 264 1.16 14.54 -2.32
C LEU A 264 1.81 13.25 -2.83
N GLN A 265 3.11 13.26 -3.09
CA GLN A 265 3.85 12.08 -3.52
C GLN A 265 3.88 11.00 -2.42
N ALA A 266 4.26 11.39 -1.20
CA ALA A 266 4.24 10.49 -0.04
C ALA A 266 2.85 9.90 0.19
N PHE A 267 1.79 10.73 0.12
CA PHE A 267 0.41 10.24 0.24
C PHE A 267 0.07 9.20 -0.83
N ASN A 268 0.48 9.41 -2.09
CA ASN A 268 0.21 8.46 -3.15
C ASN A 268 0.91 7.12 -2.93
N GLU A 269 2.14 7.11 -2.41
CA GLU A 269 2.85 5.87 -2.08
C GLU A 269 2.22 5.15 -0.88
N VAL A 270 1.84 5.88 0.17
CA VAL A 270 1.11 5.33 1.32
C VAL A 270 -0.24 4.77 0.87
N TRP A 271 -0.95 5.47 -0.01
CA TRP A 271 -2.21 4.99 -0.57
C TRP A 271 -2.05 3.70 -1.37
N LYS A 272 -0.98 3.57 -2.16
CA LYS A 272 -0.70 2.30 -2.87
C LYS A 272 -0.50 1.14 -1.92
N LEU A 273 0.21 1.36 -0.81
CA LEU A 273 0.39 0.34 0.23
C LEU A 273 -0.95 -0.08 0.84
N ILE A 274 -1.77 0.91 1.24
CA ILE A 274 -3.12 0.68 1.78
C ILE A 274 -3.98 -0.10 0.76
N ALA A 275 -3.96 0.32 -0.50
CA ALA A 275 -4.73 -0.31 -1.56
C ALA A 275 -4.28 -1.77 -1.82
N LEU A 276 -2.98 -2.08 -1.73
CA LEU A 276 -2.48 -3.46 -1.85
C LEU A 276 -3.06 -4.37 -0.76
N TYR A 277 -3.07 -3.91 0.50
CA TYR A 277 -3.69 -4.66 1.59
C TYR A 277 -5.20 -4.80 1.42
N GLY A 278 -5.90 -3.74 0.97
CA GLY A 278 -7.32 -3.81 0.64
C GLY A 278 -7.61 -4.85 -0.43
N TYR A 279 -6.87 -4.81 -1.53
CA TYR A 279 -7.06 -5.71 -2.67
C TYR A 279 -6.77 -7.17 -2.30
N SER A 280 -5.66 -7.41 -1.59
CA SER A 280 -5.30 -8.74 -1.07
C SER A 280 -6.36 -9.29 -0.11
N THR A 281 -6.91 -8.45 0.76
CA THR A 281 -7.94 -8.84 1.74
C THR A 281 -9.25 -9.22 1.04
N ASP A 282 -9.71 -8.42 0.08
CA ASP A 282 -10.96 -8.68 -0.64
C ASP A 282 -10.89 -9.95 -1.48
N LEU A 283 -9.72 -10.27 -2.03
CA LEU A 283 -9.51 -11.46 -2.85
C LEU A 283 -9.31 -12.74 -2.02
N LYS A 284 -9.13 -12.61 -0.69
CA LYS A 284 -8.78 -13.72 0.20
C LYS A 284 -9.70 -14.92 0.08
N SER A 285 -11.01 -14.69 0.21
CA SER A 285 -12.02 -15.75 0.16
C SER A 285 -12.00 -16.51 -1.17
N TYR A 286 -11.86 -15.80 -2.29
CA TYR A 286 -11.81 -16.40 -3.62
C TYR A 286 -10.62 -17.36 -3.77
N TYR A 287 -9.43 -16.92 -3.36
CA TYR A 287 -8.23 -17.74 -3.51
C TYR A 287 -8.17 -18.88 -2.50
N GLU A 288 -8.65 -18.70 -1.27
CA GLU A 288 -8.74 -19.80 -0.30
C GLU A 288 -9.73 -20.89 -0.74
N ALA A 289 -10.79 -20.53 -1.48
CA ALA A 289 -11.76 -21.49 -1.98
C ALA A 289 -11.28 -22.26 -3.21
N ASN A 290 -10.47 -21.64 -4.07
CA ASN A 290 -10.11 -22.19 -5.39
C ASN A 290 -8.65 -22.62 -5.52
N TYR A 291 -7.78 -22.19 -4.60
CA TYR A 291 -6.34 -22.38 -4.66
C TYR A 291 -5.72 -22.59 -3.27
N ASP A 292 -4.41 -22.79 -3.23
CA ASP A 292 -3.66 -22.80 -1.99
C ASP A 292 -3.58 -21.38 -1.37
N ALA A 293 -3.83 -21.26 -0.07
CA ALA A 293 -3.82 -19.98 0.66
C ALA A 293 -2.50 -19.20 0.52
N SER A 294 -1.39 -19.89 0.25
CA SER A 294 -0.09 -19.25 -0.01
C SER A 294 -0.04 -18.45 -1.30
N ILE A 295 -0.99 -18.60 -2.24
CA ILE A 295 -1.00 -17.83 -3.50
C ILE A 295 -1.06 -16.34 -3.22
N ILE A 296 -1.94 -15.88 -2.34
CA ILE A 296 -2.04 -14.43 -2.06
C ILE A 296 -0.74 -13.91 -1.45
N LEU A 297 -0.19 -14.61 -0.47
CA LEU A 297 1.08 -14.22 0.14
C LEU A 297 2.20 -14.17 -0.91
N LYS A 298 2.31 -15.18 -1.78
CA LYS A 298 3.33 -15.25 -2.83
C LYS A 298 3.25 -14.10 -3.82
N HIS A 299 2.04 -13.75 -4.26
CA HIS A 299 1.84 -12.73 -5.30
C HIS A 299 1.86 -11.29 -4.75
N PHE A 300 1.45 -11.09 -3.49
CA PHE A 300 1.40 -9.76 -2.89
C PHE A 300 2.61 -9.39 -2.05
N ASN A 301 3.31 -10.34 -1.40
CA ASN A 301 4.41 -10.00 -0.48
C ASN A 301 5.51 -9.19 -1.16
N LEU A 302 5.89 -9.54 -2.40
CA LEU A 302 6.89 -8.78 -3.14
C LEU A 302 6.43 -7.33 -3.37
N GLU A 303 5.25 -7.14 -3.92
CA GLU A 303 4.74 -5.80 -4.22
C GLU A 303 4.50 -4.97 -2.95
N MET A 304 4.03 -5.59 -1.87
CA MET A 304 3.88 -4.92 -0.57
C MET A 304 5.23 -4.45 -0.04
N ASN A 305 6.26 -5.31 -0.03
CA ASN A 305 7.58 -4.93 0.49
C ASN A 305 8.28 -3.89 -0.39
N LEU A 306 8.16 -3.99 -1.72
CA LEU A 306 8.60 -2.94 -2.63
C LEU A 306 7.93 -1.61 -2.30
N GLN A 307 6.61 -1.62 -2.10
CA GLN A 307 5.86 -0.42 -1.80
C GLN A 307 6.20 0.16 -0.43
N LYS A 308 6.51 -0.66 0.59
CA LYS A 308 7.01 -0.18 1.89
C LYS A 308 8.29 0.63 1.73
N LEU A 309 9.23 0.17 0.90
CA LEU A 309 10.50 0.85 0.67
C LEU A 309 10.30 2.21 -0.02
N GLU A 310 9.39 2.29 -0.98
CA GLU A 310 9.01 3.57 -1.59
C GLU A 310 8.38 4.52 -0.56
N VAL A 311 7.51 4.00 0.32
CA VAL A 311 6.95 4.80 1.42
C VAL A 311 8.06 5.33 2.34
N ILE A 312 9.00 4.49 2.75
CA ILE A 312 10.14 4.89 3.60
C ILE A 312 10.96 6.00 2.95
N GLU A 313 11.26 5.88 1.65
CA GLU A 313 12.01 6.91 0.91
C GLU A 313 11.27 8.25 0.91
N HIS A 314 9.97 8.24 0.63
CA HIS A 314 9.16 9.45 0.62
C HIS A 314 8.94 10.05 2.02
N LEU A 315 8.84 9.22 3.06
CA LEU A 315 8.78 9.70 4.45
C LEU A 315 10.10 10.35 4.88
N SER A 316 11.24 9.73 4.54
CA SER A 316 12.54 10.33 4.81
C SER A 316 12.72 11.68 4.12
N ASN A 317 12.18 11.84 2.91
CA ASN A 317 12.16 13.12 2.22
C ASN A 317 11.29 14.14 2.95
N LEU A 318 10.08 13.77 3.41
CA LEU A 318 9.23 14.67 4.21
C LEU A 318 9.88 15.10 5.52
N ASP A 319 10.54 14.17 6.22
CA ASP A 319 11.23 14.46 7.47
C ASP A 319 12.36 15.47 7.26
N SER A 320 13.07 15.38 6.13
CA SER A 320 14.14 16.32 5.77
C SER A 320 13.65 17.76 5.55
N LEU A 321 12.36 17.94 5.21
CA LEU A 321 11.73 19.24 5.06
C LEU A 321 11.24 19.82 6.40
N THR A 322 11.14 19.00 7.43
CA THR A 322 10.70 19.46 8.75
C THR A 322 11.88 20.15 9.43
N PRO A 323 11.76 21.44 9.80
CA PRO A 323 12.82 22.15 10.50
C PRO A 323 13.15 21.38 11.77
N ALA A 324 14.44 21.21 12.08
CA ALA A 324 14.85 20.68 13.36
C ALA A 324 14.17 21.52 14.45
N ASN A 325 13.40 20.88 15.33
CA ASN A 325 12.82 21.58 16.47
C ASN A 325 13.97 22.31 17.17
N VAL A 326 13.90 23.64 17.24
CA VAL A 326 14.85 24.41 18.03
C VAL A 326 14.68 23.90 19.45
N GLU A 327 15.72 23.24 19.97
CA GLU A 327 15.68 22.70 21.31
C GLU A 327 15.34 23.84 22.27
N PRO A 328 14.35 23.67 23.16
CA PRO A 328 14.07 24.66 24.18
C PRO A 328 15.36 24.99 24.93
N GLU A 329 15.72 26.27 24.96
CA GLU A 329 16.86 26.77 25.75
C GLU A 329 16.54 26.79 27.25
N ASP A 330 15.31 26.44 27.63
CA ASP A 330 14.92 26.44 29.03
C ASP A 330 15.68 25.38 29.82
N GLU A 331 16.06 25.78 31.04
CA GLU A 331 16.92 25.00 31.91
C GLU A 331 16.30 23.64 32.30
N ALA A 332 14.96 23.55 32.36
CA ALA A 332 14.27 22.32 32.69
C ALA A 332 14.39 21.30 31.57
N TYR A 333 14.19 21.69 30.30
CA TYR A 333 14.40 20.82 29.13
C TYR A 333 15.86 20.34 29.03
N GLN A 334 16.82 21.26 29.20
CA GLN A 334 18.25 20.91 29.16
C GLN A 334 18.67 19.96 30.29
N ASN A 335 18.08 20.12 31.48
CA ASN A 335 18.30 19.21 32.61
C ASN A 335 17.68 17.83 32.34
N LEU A 336 16.47 17.77 31.78
CA LEU A 336 15.80 16.52 31.44
C LEU A 336 16.56 15.74 30.35
N LYS A 337 17.08 16.44 29.34
CA LYS A 337 17.94 15.87 28.29
C LYS A 337 19.26 15.32 28.85
N LYS A 338 19.90 16.02 29.79
CA LYS A 338 21.12 15.53 30.48
C LYS A 338 20.86 14.26 31.31
N VAL A 339 19.66 14.11 31.86
CA VAL A 339 19.25 12.92 32.61
C VAL A 339 18.97 11.75 31.67
N LEU A 340 18.24 11.98 30.57
CA LEU A 340 17.91 10.94 29.59
C LEU A 340 19.13 10.49 28.78
N GLY A 341 20.02 11.41 28.38
CA GLY A 341 21.23 11.11 27.60
C GLY A 341 22.33 10.37 28.39
N LYS A 342 22.18 10.24 29.72
CA LYS A 342 23.08 9.48 30.59
C LYS A 342 22.50 8.12 31.03
N GLY A 343 21.36 7.71 30.47
CA GLY A 343 20.77 6.40 30.73
C GLY A 343 21.68 5.28 30.25
N LYS A 344 22.51 4.74 31.14
CA LYS A 344 23.16 3.44 30.94
C LYS A 344 22.06 2.38 31.01
N PHE A 345 21.93 1.54 29.99
CA PHE A 345 21.08 0.36 30.09
C PHE A 345 21.53 -0.45 31.30
N LEU A 346 20.61 -0.69 32.23
CA LEU A 346 20.86 -1.57 33.36
C LEU A 346 21.05 -2.99 32.83
N SER A 347 22.06 -3.68 33.31
CA SER A 347 22.19 -5.12 33.08
C SER A 347 20.99 -5.86 33.69
N ALA A 348 20.71 -7.09 33.21
CA ALA A 348 19.57 -7.87 33.68
C ALA A 348 19.55 -8.09 35.21
N ASP A 349 20.73 -8.14 35.83
CA ASP A 349 20.87 -8.28 37.28
C ASP A 349 20.61 -6.95 38.02
N GLU A 350 21.10 -5.82 37.47
CA GLU A 350 20.81 -4.48 38.00
C GLU A 350 19.32 -4.13 37.89
N GLN A 351 18.66 -4.59 36.82
CA GLN A 351 17.24 -4.38 36.59
C GLN A 351 16.40 -5.17 37.60
N LYS A 352 16.72 -6.46 37.81
CA LYS A 352 16.07 -7.28 38.86
C LYS A 352 16.29 -6.73 40.26
N GLN A 353 17.44 -6.13 40.54
CA GLN A 353 17.73 -5.53 41.83
C GLN A 353 16.94 -4.23 42.03
N LYS A 354 16.82 -3.41 40.98
CA LYS A 354 15.98 -2.20 40.96
C LYS A 354 14.50 -2.51 41.11
N ASP A 355 14.00 -3.56 40.46
CA ASP A 355 12.60 -3.97 40.55
C ASP A 355 12.26 -4.42 41.99
N LYS A 356 13.13 -5.20 42.63
CA LYS A 356 12.99 -5.57 44.05
C LYS A 356 13.06 -4.36 44.99
N GLU A 357 13.91 -3.38 44.69
CA GLU A 357 14.02 -2.13 45.46
C GLU A 357 12.72 -1.31 45.34
N LEU A 358 12.15 -1.20 44.14
CA LEU A 358 10.90 -0.50 43.87
C LEU A 358 9.68 -1.19 44.50
N GLU A 359 9.63 -2.53 44.48
CA GLU A 359 8.59 -3.33 45.13
C GLU A 359 8.64 -3.22 46.66
N SER A 360 9.82 -2.97 47.23
CA SER A 360 10.00 -2.80 48.67
C SER A 360 9.68 -1.39 49.20
N MET A 361 9.54 -0.41 48.31
CA MET A 361 9.24 0.98 48.68
C MET A 361 7.73 1.22 48.73
N ASN A 362 7.27 1.82 49.82
CA ASN A 362 5.88 2.23 49.95
C ASN A 362 5.64 3.62 49.29
N LYS A 363 4.38 3.93 48.99
CA LYS A 363 3.99 5.02 48.07
C LYS A 363 4.52 6.41 48.49
N SER A 364 4.67 6.68 49.79
CA SER A 364 5.23 7.93 50.30
C SER A 364 6.74 8.06 50.08
N GLU A 365 7.48 6.93 50.13
CA GLU A 365 8.93 6.91 49.89
C GLU A 365 9.26 7.11 48.40
N LEU A 366 8.44 6.55 47.51
CA LEU A 366 8.54 6.76 46.07
C LEU A 366 8.37 8.23 45.69
N LEU A 367 7.34 8.89 46.23
CA LEU A 367 7.05 10.30 45.97
C LEU A 367 8.17 11.22 46.46
N GLY A 368 8.70 10.96 47.67
CA GLY A 368 9.83 11.71 48.23
C GLY A 368 11.14 11.52 47.45
N LYS A 369 11.45 10.31 46.97
CA LYS A 369 12.68 10.00 46.23
C LYS A 369 12.75 10.68 44.86
N PHE A 370 11.60 10.96 44.24
CA PHE A 370 11.50 11.63 42.94
C PHE A 370 11.15 13.12 43.04
N GLY A 371 11.09 13.68 44.26
CA GLY A 371 10.80 15.11 44.47
C GLY A 371 9.39 15.51 44.07
N LEU A 372 8.45 14.57 44.07
CA LEU A 372 7.05 14.76 43.73
C LEU A 372 6.25 14.83 45.03
N ASN A 373 6.27 15.97 45.70
CA ASN A 373 5.40 16.23 46.86
C ASN A 373 4.13 16.97 46.45
#